data_AF-A0A847EUW6-F1
#
_entry.id   AF-A0A847EUW6-F1
#
_cell.length_a   1.000
_cell.length_b   1.000
_cell.length_c   1.000
_cell.angle_alpha   90.00
_cell.angle_beta   90.00
_cell.angle_gamma   90.00
#
_symmetry.space_group_name_H-M   'P 1'
#
loop_
_entity.id
_entity.type
_entity.pdbx_description
1 polymer ?
#
loop_
_entity_poly.entity_id
_entity_poly.type
_entity_poly.pdbx_seq_one_letter_code
_entity_poly.pdbx_strand_id
1 'polypeptide(L)'
;MNRYFTSLLMLFLVVTASKAAFTATGGTGNAPYVVTPPASTGLEHVFVSNGSQGLTLRYETDQPTAWTWYSYDKDPDAATPVDPALISTTGQYTQLGTVNTDAGYFVSNATGERHYTYVVAWKPVGYRSLTVQSEGSACTEVVLQALADGGDQVYY
;
A
#
# COMPACT_ATOMS: atom_id res chain seq x y z
N MET A 1 52.04 1.58 -35.83
CA MET A 1 51.31 0.49 -35.16
C MET A 1 50.28 1.12 -34.23
N ASN A 2 49.06 1.37 -34.71
CA ASN A 2 47.98 1.91 -33.89
C ASN A 2 47.32 0.75 -33.14
N ARG A 3 47.38 0.79 -31.81
CA ARG A 3 46.72 -0.16 -30.92
C ARG A 3 45.27 0.29 -30.73
N TYR A 4 44.32 -0.47 -31.27
CA TYR A 4 42.90 -0.31 -30.98
C TYR A 4 42.61 -0.94 -29.62
N PHE A 5 42.31 -0.10 -28.62
CA PHE A 5 41.87 -0.52 -27.31
C PHE A 5 40.35 -0.66 -27.36
N THR A 6 39.85 -1.85 -27.68
CA THR A 6 38.41 -2.17 -27.68
C THR A 6 37.92 -2.23 -26.24
N SER A 7 37.33 -1.13 -25.76
CA SER A 7 36.65 -1.09 -24.47
C SER A 7 35.26 -1.73 -24.62
N LEU A 8 35.11 -2.95 -24.11
CA LEU A 8 33.84 -3.66 -24.04
C LEU A 8 33.04 -3.09 -22.86
N LEU A 9 32.17 -2.12 -23.14
CA LEU A 9 31.25 -1.55 -22.16
C LEU A 9 30.14 -2.58 -21.87
N MET A 10 30.30 -3.37 -20.80
CA MET A 10 29.23 -4.21 -20.25
C MET A 10 28.12 -3.30 -19.72
N LEU A 11 27.03 -3.20 -20.48
CA LEU A 11 25.79 -2.58 -20.04
C LEU A 11 25.16 -3.49 -18.97
N PHE A 12 25.42 -3.20 -17.69
CA PHE A 12 24.66 -3.79 -16.60
C PHE A 12 23.22 -3.26 -16.70
N LEU A 13 22.36 -4.03 -17.36
CA LEU A 13 20.92 -3.86 -17.25
C LEU A 13 20.56 -4.27 -15.82
N VAL A 14 20.55 -3.29 -14.91
CA VAL A 14 19.95 -3.47 -13.59
C VAL A 14 18.47 -3.66 -13.85
N VAL A 15 18.04 -4.93 -13.93
CA VAL A 15 16.64 -5.30 -13.78
C VAL A 15 16.32 -5.02 -12.32
N THR A 16 15.93 -3.79 -12.02
CA THR A 16 15.23 -3.51 -10.77
C THR A 16 13.93 -4.28 -10.88
N ALA A 17 13.89 -5.49 -10.30
CA ALA A 17 12.63 -6.13 -9.98
C ALA A 17 11.90 -5.13 -9.07
N SER A 18 10.99 -4.36 -9.66
CA SER A 18 10.09 -3.47 -8.93
C SER A 18 9.34 -4.38 -7.97
N LYS A 19 9.68 -4.27 -6.69
CA LYS A 19 8.96 -4.93 -5.62
C LYS A 19 7.50 -4.52 -5.78
N ALA A 20 6.62 -5.51 -5.88
CA ALA A 20 5.18 -5.26 -5.91
C ALA A 20 4.83 -4.36 -4.73
N ALA A 21 4.11 -3.28 -4.99
CA ALA A 21 3.84 -2.25 -4.01
C ALA A 21 2.40 -1.77 -4.17
N PHE A 22 1.73 -1.57 -3.05
CA PHE A 22 0.47 -0.86 -3.05
C PHE A 22 0.70 0.63 -3.30
N THR A 23 -0.21 1.23 -4.08
CA THR A 23 -0.36 2.68 -4.20
C THR A 23 -1.83 3.05 -4.06
N ALA A 24 -2.10 4.21 -3.48
CA ALA A 24 -3.45 4.75 -3.35
C ALA A 24 -3.55 6.10 -4.06
N THR A 25 -4.66 6.34 -4.76
CA THR A 25 -4.93 7.62 -5.42
C THR A 25 -6.38 8.03 -5.20
N GLY A 26 -6.69 9.32 -5.39
CA GLY A 26 -8.03 9.86 -5.12
C GLY A 26 -8.19 10.32 -3.67
N GLY A 27 -9.39 10.18 -3.11
CA GLY A 27 -9.73 10.79 -1.83
C GLY A 27 -10.16 12.26 -1.96
N THR A 28 -10.82 12.79 -0.93
CA THR A 28 -11.39 14.14 -0.97
C THR A 28 -10.30 15.18 -0.75
N GLY A 29 -10.03 15.99 -1.76
CA GLY A 29 -9.20 17.21 -1.64
C GLY A 29 -7.71 17.03 -1.93
N ASN A 30 -7.09 15.87 -1.67
CA ASN A 30 -5.69 15.55 -2.00
C ASN A 30 -5.46 14.03 -2.08
N ALA A 31 -4.33 13.62 -2.68
CA ALA A 31 -3.89 12.23 -2.68
C ALA A 31 -3.66 11.71 -1.25
N PRO A 32 -3.86 10.40 -1.00
CA PRO A 32 -3.64 9.82 0.32
C PRO A 32 -2.17 9.94 0.77
N TYR A 33 -1.96 10.22 2.05
CA TYR A 33 -0.63 10.17 2.64
C TYR A 33 -0.21 8.71 2.85
N VAL A 34 1.04 8.38 2.52
CA VAL A 34 1.57 7.02 2.63
C VAL A 34 2.45 6.89 3.86
N VAL A 35 2.14 5.93 4.72
CA VAL A 35 2.95 5.53 5.86
C VAL A 35 3.50 4.14 5.61
N THR A 36 4.81 3.95 5.81
CA THR A 36 5.43 2.62 5.81
C THR A 36 5.56 2.17 7.27
N PRO A 37 4.74 1.22 7.73
CA PRO A 37 4.82 0.74 9.11
C PRO A 37 6.03 -0.18 9.32
N PRO A 38 6.40 -0.47 10.58
CA PRO A 38 7.40 -1.48 10.89
C PRO A 38 7.05 -2.83 10.27
N ALA A 39 8.04 -3.57 9.78
CA ALA A 39 7.83 -4.87 9.15
C ALA A 39 7.14 -5.89 10.07
N SER A 40 7.24 -5.72 11.38
CA SER A 40 6.59 -6.57 12.39
C SER A 40 5.07 -6.56 12.32
N THR A 41 4.47 -5.53 11.70
CA THR A 41 3.03 -5.39 11.52
C THR A 41 2.47 -6.23 10.38
N GLY A 42 3.32 -6.73 9.48
CA GLY A 42 2.92 -7.44 8.26
C GLY A 42 2.30 -6.54 7.17
N LEU A 43 2.06 -5.26 7.44
CA LEU A 43 1.55 -4.28 6.49
C LEU A 43 2.70 -3.72 5.64
N GLU A 44 2.47 -3.60 4.33
CA GLU A 44 3.43 -2.94 3.44
C GLU A 44 3.28 -1.41 3.49
N HIS A 45 2.03 -0.95 3.51
CA HIS A 45 1.67 0.46 3.56
C HIS A 45 0.38 0.68 4.37
N VAL A 46 0.30 1.83 5.03
CA VAL A 46 -0.95 2.41 5.50
C VAL A 46 -1.20 3.71 4.73
N PHE A 47 -2.39 3.81 4.13
CA PHE A 47 -2.82 4.99 3.41
C PHE A 47 -3.78 5.81 4.28
N VAL A 48 -3.47 7.08 4.46
CA VAL A 48 -4.29 7.99 5.24
C VAL A 48 -5.00 8.94 4.28
N SER A 49 -6.31 8.79 4.15
CA SER A 49 -7.13 9.50 3.16
C SER A 49 -8.21 10.35 3.82
N ASN A 50 -8.48 11.52 3.25
CA ASN A 50 -9.63 12.34 3.61
C ASN A 50 -10.88 11.79 2.89
N GLY A 51 -11.50 10.77 3.49
CA GLY A 51 -12.67 10.09 2.95
C GLY A 51 -12.37 9.12 1.79
N SER A 52 -13.44 8.44 1.34
CA SER A 52 -13.38 7.35 0.36
C SER A 52 -13.79 7.74 -1.06
N GLN A 53 -14.29 8.96 -1.28
CA GLN A 53 -14.80 9.35 -2.60
C GLN A 53 -13.69 9.34 -3.66
N GLY A 54 -13.86 8.51 -4.69
CA GLY A 54 -12.89 8.36 -5.78
C GLY A 54 -11.57 7.71 -5.37
N LEU A 55 -11.48 7.16 -4.15
CA LEU A 55 -10.30 6.48 -3.65
C LEU A 55 -10.12 5.12 -4.35
N THR A 56 -8.94 4.89 -4.90
CA THR A 56 -8.55 3.64 -5.54
C THR A 56 -7.29 3.07 -4.90
N LEU A 57 -7.17 1.75 -4.93
CA LEU A 57 -5.98 1.03 -4.51
C LEU A 57 -5.44 0.23 -5.69
N ARG A 58 -4.15 0.35 -5.95
CA ARG A 58 -3.44 -0.37 -7.00
C ARG A 58 -2.36 -1.24 -6.37
N TYR A 59 -2.26 -2.47 -6.84
CA TYR A 59 -1.16 -3.37 -6.53
C TYR A 59 -0.35 -3.61 -7.82
N GLU A 60 0.90 -3.15 -7.81
CA GLU A 60 1.83 -3.26 -8.92
C GLU A 60 2.36 -4.69 -9.05
N THR A 61 2.27 -5.29 -10.24
CA THR A 61 2.74 -6.67 -10.47
C THR A 61 2.83 -6.97 -11.97
N ASP A 62 3.77 -7.81 -12.35
CA ASP A 62 3.90 -8.34 -13.72
C ASP A 62 2.86 -9.42 -14.04
N GLN A 63 2.16 -9.95 -13.03
CA GLN A 63 1.12 -10.98 -13.17
C GLN A 63 -0.22 -10.58 -12.54
N PRO A 64 -0.86 -9.48 -12.97
CA PRO A 64 -2.01 -8.90 -12.27
C PRO A 64 -3.27 -9.76 -12.26
N THR A 65 -3.38 -10.75 -13.14
CA THR A 65 -4.48 -11.72 -13.13
C THR A 65 -4.26 -12.88 -12.16
N ALA A 66 -3.06 -13.02 -11.57
CA ALA A 66 -2.73 -14.06 -10.60
C ALA A 66 -3.14 -13.70 -9.16
N TRP A 67 -3.64 -12.48 -8.93
CA TRP A 67 -3.92 -11.92 -7.62
C TRP A 67 -5.41 -11.71 -7.40
N THR A 68 -5.90 -12.19 -6.25
CA THR A 68 -7.28 -12.00 -5.79
C THR A 68 -7.29 -11.00 -4.64
N TRP A 69 -8.20 -10.02 -4.69
CA TRP A 69 -8.33 -9.00 -3.65
C TRP A 69 -9.28 -9.45 -2.54
N TYR A 70 -8.93 -9.09 -1.32
CA TYR A 70 -9.71 -9.31 -0.11
C TYR A 70 -9.78 -8.02 0.69
N SER A 71 -10.88 -7.85 1.42
CA SER A 71 -11.07 -6.78 2.38
C SER A 71 -11.37 -7.35 3.77
N TYR A 72 -10.86 -6.69 4.79
CA TYR A 72 -11.07 -7.02 6.19
C TYR A 72 -11.27 -5.76 7.03
N ASP A 73 -11.91 -5.91 8.19
CA ASP A 73 -12.03 -4.82 9.15
C ASP A 73 -10.77 -4.76 10.03
N LYS A 74 -10.69 -5.60 11.06
CA LYS A 74 -9.51 -5.69 11.96
C LYS A 74 -8.72 -6.99 11.84
N ASP A 75 -9.40 -8.07 11.47
CA ASP A 75 -8.81 -9.42 11.41
C ASP A 75 -8.68 -9.87 9.95
N PRO A 76 -7.44 -9.98 9.41
CA PRO A 76 -7.22 -10.46 8.04
C PRO A 76 -7.63 -11.93 7.83
N ASP A 77 -7.75 -12.75 8.88
CA ASP A 77 -8.23 -14.13 8.76
C ASP A 77 -9.75 -14.21 8.60
N ALA A 78 -10.47 -13.14 8.97
CA ALA A 78 -11.91 -12.97 8.74
C ALA A 78 -12.23 -12.23 7.42
N ALA A 79 -11.26 -12.09 6.52
CA ALA A 79 -11.41 -11.32 5.30
C ALA A 79 -12.43 -11.93 4.33
N THR A 80 -13.05 -11.05 3.55
CA THR A 80 -14.00 -11.39 2.50
C THR A 80 -13.41 -11.06 1.13
N PRO A 81 -13.63 -11.89 0.10
CA PRO A 81 -13.22 -11.55 -1.26
C PRO A 81 -13.91 -10.27 -1.73
N VAL A 82 -13.16 -9.39 -2.38
CA VAL A 82 -13.72 -8.20 -3.03
C VAL A 82 -14.45 -8.61 -4.30
N ASP A 83 -15.57 -7.94 -4.60
CA ASP A 83 -16.32 -8.15 -5.84
C ASP A 83 -15.41 -7.93 -7.07
N PRO A 84 -15.20 -8.94 -7.93
CA PRO A 84 -14.39 -8.80 -9.14
C PRO A 84 -14.84 -7.68 -10.08
N ALA A 85 -16.12 -7.28 -10.05
CA ALA A 85 -16.62 -6.18 -10.86
C ALA A 85 -16.02 -4.80 -10.48
N LEU A 86 -15.45 -4.69 -9.27
CA LEU A 86 -14.77 -3.49 -8.79
C LEU A 86 -13.28 -3.47 -9.13
N ILE A 87 -12.76 -4.56 -9.71
CA ILE A 87 -11.35 -4.76 -9.98
C ILE A 87 -11.09 -4.58 -11.48
N SER A 88 -10.11 -3.75 -11.79
CA SER A 88 -9.57 -3.58 -13.14
C SER A 88 -8.14 -4.10 -13.18
N THR A 89 -7.77 -4.76 -14.26
CA THR A 89 -6.42 -5.26 -14.48
C THR A 89 -5.84 -4.66 -15.75
N THR A 90 -4.55 -4.34 -15.72
CA THR A 90 -3.77 -3.98 -16.91
C THR A 90 -2.62 -4.96 -17.06
N GLY A 91 -1.66 -4.72 -17.96
CA GLY A 91 -0.47 -5.56 -18.06
C GLY A 91 0.54 -5.39 -16.92
N GLN A 92 0.34 -4.43 -16.00
CA GLN A 92 1.35 -4.03 -15.01
C GLN A 92 0.79 -3.88 -13.58
N TYR A 93 -0.53 -3.99 -13.41
CA TYR A 93 -1.16 -3.87 -12.09
C TYR A 93 -2.59 -4.40 -12.07
N THR A 94 -3.06 -4.66 -10.87
CA THR A 94 -4.48 -4.85 -10.54
C THR A 94 -4.94 -3.70 -9.65
N GLN A 95 -6.14 -3.17 -9.86
CA GLN A 95 -6.64 -1.98 -9.18
C GLN A 95 -8.08 -2.17 -8.72
N LEU A 96 -8.31 -1.91 -7.44
CA LEU A 96 -9.61 -1.77 -6.82
C LEU A 96 -10.12 -0.33 -7.00
N GLY A 97 -11.25 -0.18 -7.70
CA GLY A 97 -11.82 1.12 -8.07
C GLY A 97 -12.66 1.81 -6.97
N THR A 98 -13.10 1.06 -5.96
CA THR A 98 -13.88 1.60 -4.83
C THR A 98 -13.29 1.09 -3.53
N VAL A 99 -12.76 2.01 -2.73
CA VAL A 99 -12.05 1.70 -1.50
C VAL A 99 -12.75 2.39 -0.32
N ASN A 100 -13.02 1.62 0.72
CA ASN A 100 -13.51 2.13 1.99
C ASN A 100 -12.33 2.56 2.85
N THR A 101 -12.55 3.57 3.67
CA THR A 101 -11.64 3.96 4.73
C THR A 101 -11.98 3.22 6.02
N ASP A 102 -11.02 3.15 6.94
CA ASP A 102 -11.06 2.33 8.16
C ASP A 102 -11.26 0.85 7.83
N ALA A 103 -10.52 0.38 6.82
CA ALA A 103 -10.58 -0.98 6.32
C ALA A 103 -9.19 -1.45 5.84
N GLY A 104 -8.95 -2.74 6.03
CA GLY A 104 -7.78 -3.44 5.54
C GLY A 104 -8.04 -4.11 4.19
N TYR A 105 -6.98 -4.19 3.39
CA TYR A 105 -6.99 -4.84 2.09
C TYR A 105 -5.77 -5.72 1.93
N PHE A 106 -5.93 -6.84 1.26
CA PHE A 106 -4.78 -7.61 0.79
C PHE A 106 -5.03 -8.25 -0.55
N VAL A 107 -3.95 -8.53 -1.26
CA VAL A 107 -3.97 -9.41 -2.43
C VAL A 107 -3.36 -10.76 -2.06
N SER A 108 -3.92 -11.83 -2.60
CA SER A 108 -3.35 -13.18 -2.44
C SER A 108 -3.28 -13.92 -3.77
N ASN A 109 -2.23 -14.69 -3.97
CA ASN A 109 -2.05 -15.54 -5.15
C ASN A 109 -2.30 -17.03 -4.82
N ALA A 110 -2.25 -17.89 -5.83
CA ALA A 110 -2.51 -19.32 -5.70
C ALA A 110 -1.47 -20.07 -4.84
N THR A 111 -0.29 -19.50 -4.58
CA THR A 111 0.73 -20.11 -3.71
C THR A 111 0.53 -19.77 -2.24
N GLY A 112 -0.41 -18.87 -1.93
CA GLY A 112 -0.70 -18.39 -0.57
C GLY A 112 0.12 -17.19 -0.15
N GLU A 113 0.90 -16.58 -1.07
CA GLU A 113 1.52 -15.29 -0.83
C GLU A 113 0.44 -14.23 -0.60
N ARG A 114 0.70 -13.30 0.32
CA ARG A 114 -0.22 -12.23 0.70
C ARG A 114 0.53 -10.93 0.90
N HIS A 115 0.00 -9.84 0.37
CA HIS A 115 0.49 -8.48 0.58
C HIS A 115 -0.62 -7.63 1.17
N TYR A 116 -0.35 -6.96 2.30
CA TYR A 116 -1.36 -6.29 3.09
C TYR A 116 -1.17 -4.78 3.10
N THR A 117 -2.29 -4.06 3.13
CA THR A 117 -2.35 -2.62 3.34
C THR A 117 -3.58 -2.24 4.16
N TYR A 118 -3.54 -1.06 4.77
CA TYR A 118 -4.67 -0.52 5.51
C TYR A 118 -4.99 0.89 5.04
N VAL A 119 -6.27 1.25 5.01
CA VAL A 119 -6.71 2.60 4.65
C VAL A 119 -7.43 3.22 5.85
N VAL A 120 -6.95 4.36 6.32
CA VAL A 120 -7.50 5.09 7.47
C VAL A 120 -8.26 6.34 6.99
N ALA A 121 -9.45 6.57 7.54
CA ALA A 121 -10.19 7.81 7.34
C ALA A 121 -9.61 8.89 8.25
N TRP A 122 -8.97 9.92 7.68
CA TRP A 122 -8.50 11.04 8.48
C TRP A 122 -8.53 12.38 7.76
N LYS A 123 -8.93 13.42 8.50
CA LYS A 123 -8.97 14.80 8.05
C LYS A 123 -8.24 15.72 9.04
N PRO A 124 -6.94 15.96 8.88
CA PRO A 124 -6.28 17.07 9.55
C PRO A 124 -6.50 18.39 8.80
N VAL A 125 -6.45 19.51 9.53
CA VAL A 125 -6.46 20.87 8.95
C VAL A 125 -5.12 21.20 8.25
N GLY A 126 -4.09 20.38 8.49
CA GLY A 126 -2.80 20.38 7.80
C GLY A 126 -1.85 19.33 8.39
N TYR A 127 -1.05 18.67 7.56
CA TYR A 127 -0.05 17.68 8.00
C TYR A 127 1.30 18.38 8.28
N ARG A 128 1.92 18.13 9.45
CA ARG A 128 3.35 18.43 9.66
C ARG A 128 4.19 17.17 9.59
N SER A 129 3.74 16.07 10.21
CA SER A 129 4.35 14.73 10.09
C SER A 129 3.41 13.63 10.54
N LEU A 130 3.52 12.44 9.95
CA LEU A 130 2.88 11.19 10.39
C LEU A 130 3.98 10.16 10.66
N THR A 131 4.01 9.61 11.87
CA THR A 131 5.02 8.64 12.32
C THR A 131 4.35 7.47 13.00
N VAL A 132 4.75 6.25 12.67
CA VAL A 132 4.32 5.07 13.43
C VAL A 132 5.12 5.03 14.73
N GLN A 133 4.43 5.08 15.87
CA GLN A 133 5.06 4.80 17.16
C GLN A 133 5.08 3.30 17.38
N SER A 134 6.26 2.75 17.65
CA SER A 134 6.40 1.36 18.06
C SER A 134 6.17 1.26 19.57
N GLU A 135 4.97 0.96 20.03
CA GLU A 135 4.78 0.50 21.40
C GLU A 135 3.79 -0.66 21.48
N GLY A 136 4.27 -1.80 22.01
CA GLY A 136 3.49 -3.02 22.21
C GLY A 136 4.02 -4.22 21.42
N SER A 137 3.73 -5.43 21.93
CA SER A 137 4.03 -6.69 21.23
C SER A 137 3.57 -6.58 19.77
N ALA A 138 4.50 -6.81 18.85
CA ALA A 138 4.42 -6.68 17.39
C ALA A 138 3.12 -7.17 16.70
N CYS A 139 2.30 -7.95 17.40
CA CYS A 139 1.11 -8.62 16.88
C CYS A 139 -0.23 -8.02 17.37
N THR A 140 -0.23 -6.87 18.07
CA THR A 140 -1.44 -6.41 18.80
C THR A 140 -1.91 -5.00 18.46
N GLU A 141 -1.02 -4.06 18.12
CA GLU A 141 -1.41 -2.66 17.89
C GLU A 141 -0.38 -1.92 17.02
N VAL A 142 -0.85 -1.04 16.13
CA VAL A 142 0.00 -0.14 15.34
C VAL A 142 -0.47 1.29 15.57
N VAL A 143 0.23 2.02 16.44
CA VAL A 143 -0.14 3.41 16.77
C VAL A 143 0.41 4.35 15.70
N LEU A 144 -0.48 4.97 14.92
CA LEU A 144 -0.16 6.07 14.03
C LEU A 144 -0.20 7.38 14.81
N GLN A 145 0.95 7.94 15.14
CA GLN A 145 1.02 9.29 15.69
C GLN A 145 1.04 10.30 14.54
N ALA A 146 0.10 11.24 14.59
CA ALA A 146 0.01 12.31 13.62
C ALA A 146 0.25 13.66 14.31
N LEU A 147 1.28 14.38 13.89
CA LEU A 147 1.45 15.79 14.20
C LEU A 147 0.70 16.60 13.14
N ALA A 148 -0.47 17.07 13.54
CA ALA A 148 -1.30 18.00 12.78
C ALA A 148 -1.58 19.26 13.58
N ASP A 149 -1.84 20.37 12.89
CA ASP A 149 -2.46 21.52 13.51
C ASP A 149 -3.90 21.10 13.90
N GLY A 150 -4.09 20.67 15.16
CA GLY A 150 -5.38 20.11 15.62
C GLY A 150 -5.34 19.10 16.77
N GLY A 151 -4.16 18.64 17.21
CA GLY A 151 -4.00 17.72 18.35
C GLY A 151 -3.86 16.24 17.96
N ASP A 152 -3.19 15.47 18.81
CA ASP A 152 -2.87 14.06 18.60
C ASP A 152 -4.13 13.17 18.70
N GLN A 153 -4.21 12.14 17.87
CA GLN A 153 -5.26 11.10 17.90
C GLN A 153 -4.59 9.72 17.81
N VAL A 154 -5.08 8.76 18.60
CA VAL A 154 -4.63 7.36 18.64
C VAL A 154 -5.59 6.52 17.82
N TYR A 155 -5.05 5.64 16.96
CA TYR A 155 -5.83 4.69 16.15
C TYR A 155 -5.42 3.26 16.54
N TYR A 156 -6.41 2.39 16.66
CA TYR A 156 -6.28 0.99 17.08
C TYR A 156 -6.44 0.04 15.89
#